data_AF-A0A2E9C5L9-F1
#
_entry.id   AF-A0A2E9C5L9-F1
#
_cell.length_a   1.000
_cell.length_b   1.000
_cell.length_c   1.000
_cell.angle_alpha   90.00
_cell.angle_beta   90.00
_cell.angle_gamma   90.00
#
_symmetry.space_group_name_H-M   'P 1'
#
loop_
_entity.id
_entity.type
_entity.pdbx_description
1 polymer ?
#
loop_
_entity_poly.entity_id
_entity_poly.type
_entity_poly.pdbx_seq_one_letter_code
_entity_poly.pdbx_strand_id
1 'polypeptide(L)'
;MAKLLLGCIADDFTGATDLANNLVRAGMRVVQAIGVPAGPLAADVDAVVVALKSRTIAPAEAIAQSLEALRWLQAQGAQQIYFKYCSTFDSTPQGNIGPVTEALMEALGCDFTIATPAFPDNKRTVFKGYLFAGEVLLNESGMQNHPLTPMTDPNLVRVLQAQCGRKVGLIDHAVVARGAEAIEARIAQLKAEGVSIAIVDAVSNDDLLRMGPALAKLPLVTAGSGVAIGLPANFGLAPSSQASALPKAGGRTAVVSGSCSLATNRQVLDFIGRGGAALAIDPLRIAAGVDVAAEALAWAAPLIDKGPVLVYSTAEAGAVKSVQGQLGVEEAGAMVERTIAAIARGLVEHGVRQLVVAGGETSGACVQALGIAQMQIGPQIDPGVPWCHARSSLAPDTGVHIALKSGNFGGDDFFTKAFAVLG
;
A
#
# COMPACT_ATOMS: atom_id res chain seq x y z
N MET A 1 -19.86 -17.86 -11.56
CA MET A 1 -19.14 -16.84 -10.78
C MET A 1 -18.17 -16.15 -11.74
N ALA A 2 -18.12 -14.82 -11.75
CA ALA A 2 -17.10 -14.11 -12.50
C ALA A 2 -15.73 -14.55 -11.97
N LYS A 3 -14.79 -14.85 -12.88
CA LYS A 3 -13.46 -15.34 -12.52
C LYS A 3 -12.60 -14.15 -12.13
N LEU A 4 -12.04 -14.17 -10.91
CA LEU A 4 -11.01 -13.24 -10.49
C LEU A 4 -9.81 -13.35 -11.45
N LEU A 5 -9.39 -12.24 -12.05
CA LEU A 5 -8.32 -12.24 -13.05
C LEU A 5 -6.95 -12.25 -12.35
N LEU A 6 -6.76 -11.35 -11.39
CA LEU A 6 -5.48 -11.16 -10.70
C LEU A 6 -5.63 -11.23 -9.17
N GLY A 7 -4.87 -12.12 -8.54
CA GLY A 7 -4.76 -12.20 -7.09
C GLY A 7 -3.41 -11.66 -6.63
N CYS A 8 -3.40 -10.62 -5.81
CA CYS A 8 -2.18 -9.99 -5.33
C CYS A 8 -1.97 -10.25 -3.84
N ILE A 9 -0.72 -10.46 -3.46
CA ILE A 9 -0.27 -10.62 -2.07
C ILE A 9 0.75 -9.51 -1.83
N ALA A 10 0.46 -8.58 -0.93
CA ALA A 10 1.34 -7.45 -0.62
C ALA A 10 1.94 -7.59 0.78
N ASP A 11 3.22 -7.24 0.91
CA ASP A 11 3.99 -7.37 2.16
C ASP A 11 3.68 -6.30 3.23
N ASP A 12 2.96 -5.24 2.85
CA ASP A 12 2.49 -4.15 3.70
C ASP A 12 1.14 -3.58 3.24
N PHE A 13 0.53 -2.72 4.09
CA PHE A 13 -0.76 -2.08 3.82
C PHE A 13 -0.69 -0.93 2.80
N THR A 14 0.36 -0.12 2.87
CA THR A 14 0.52 1.07 2.02
C THR A 14 0.88 0.67 0.60
N GLY A 15 1.79 -0.29 0.42
CA GLY A 15 2.13 -0.86 -0.87
C GLY A 15 1.00 -1.70 -1.49
N ALA A 16 0.12 -2.30 -0.67
CA ALA A 16 -1.13 -2.90 -1.16
C ALA A 16 -2.03 -1.84 -1.83
N THR A 17 -2.21 -0.70 -1.17
CA THR A 17 -3.06 0.40 -1.66
C THR A 17 -2.48 1.01 -2.95
N ASP A 18 -1.17 1.18 -3.00
CA ASP A 18 -0.46 1.72 -4.17
C ASP A 18 -0.58 0.78 -5.39
N LEU A 19 -0.38 -0.53 -5.19
CA LEU A 19 -0.63 -1.53 -6.23
C LEU A 19 -2.07 -1.47 -6.72
N ALA A 20 -3.03 -1.46 -5.78
CA ALA A 20 -4.44 -1.45 -6.10
C ALA A 20 -4.84 -0.20 -6.89
N ASN A 21 -4.31 0.96 -6.52
CA ASN A 21 -4.51 2.21 -7.25
C ASN A 21 -3.99 2.14 -8.70
N ASN A 22 -2.82 1.54 -8.94
CA ASN A 22 -2.31 1.37 -10.30
C ASN A 22 -3.18 0.41 -11.14
N LEU A 23 -3.66 -0.68 -10.54
CA LEU A 23 -4.60 -1.60 -11.20
C LEU A 23 -5.93 -0.91 -11.54
N VAL A 24 -6.48 -0.11 -10.63
CA VAL A 24 -7.70 0.69 -10.87
C VAL A 24 -7.50 1.68 -12.01
N ARG A 25 -6.41 2.45 -11.99
CA ARG A 25 -6.10 3.41 -13.07
C ARG A 25 -5.92 2.73 -14.43
N ALA A 26 -5.44 1.49 -14.44
CA ALA A 26 -5.26 0.69 -15.64
C ALA A 26 -6.52 -0.09 -16.07
N GLY A 27 -7.63 0.03 -15.33
CA GLY A 27 -8.96 -0.46 -15.73
C GLY A 27 -9.52 -1.65 -14.98
N MET A 28 -8.84 -2.17 -13.94
CA MET A 28 -9.37 -3.24 -13.10
C MET A 28 -10.22 -2.69 -11.95
N ARG A 29 -11.38 -3.28 -11.69
CA ARG A 29 -12.08 -3.10 -10.40
C ARG A 29 -11.30 -3.87 -9.34
N VAL A 30 -10.96 -3.21 -8.22
CA VAL A 30 -10.08 -3.81 -7.20
C VAL A 30 -10.72 -3.77 -5.81
N VAL A 31 -10.59 -4.88 -5.09
CA VAL A 31 -10.77 -4.92 -3.63
C VAL A 31 -9.42 -5.14 -2.96
N GLN A 32 -9.11 -4.35 -1.94
CA GLN A 32 -8.04 -4.63 -0.99
C GLN A 32 -8.61 -5.32 0.24
N ALA A 33 -8.03 -6.45 0.63
CA ALA A 33 -8.32 -7.17 1.87
C ALA A 33 -7.26 -6.88 2.94
N ILE A 34 -7.69 -6.76 4.19
CA ILE A 34 -6.84 -6.53 5.37
C ILE A 34 -6.58 -7.89 6.01
N GLY A 35 -5.38 -8.45 5.79
CA GLY A 35 -5.11 -9.85 6.10
C GLY A 35 -5.88 -10.81 5.19
N VAL A 36 -5.78 -12.12 5.47
CA VAL A 36 -6.49 -13.14 4.70
C VAL A 36 -7.97 -13.16 5.11
N PRO A 37 -8.93 -12.96 4.20
CA PRO A 37 -10.35 -12.99 4.56
C PRO A 37 -10.80 -14.40 4.98
N ALA A 38 -11.69 -14.45 5.98
CA ALA A 38 -12.33 -15.71 6.39
C ALA A 38 -13.47 -16.16 5.44
N GLY A 39 -14.02 -15.24 4.66
CA GLY A 39 -15.16 -15.46 3.76
C GLY A 39 -14.85 -15.14 2.30
N PRO A 40 -15.84 -15.31 1.40
CA PRO A 40 -15.70 -14.95 0.00
C PRO A 40 -15.63 -13.44 -0.20
N LEU A 41 -15.32 -13.04 -1.44
CA LEU A 41 -15.32 -11.63 -1.85
C LEU A 41 -16.68 -10.96 -1.64
N ALA A 42 -16.64 -9.72 -1.13
CA ALA A 42 -17.84 -8.92 -0.91
C ALA A 42 -18.37 -8.22 -2.18
N ALA A 43 -17.63 -8.29 -3.29
CA ALA A 43 -17.95 -7.60 -4.54
C ALA A 43 -17.44 -8.36 -5.77
N ASP A 44 -18.10 -8.13 -6.91
CA ASP A 44 -17.62 -8.59 -8.21
C ASP A 44 -16.49 -7.68 -8.70
N VAL A 45 -15.26 -8.21 -8.72
CA VAL A 45 -14.04 -7.46 -9.01
C VAL A 45 -13.10 -8.24 -9.93
N ASP A 46 -12.23 -7.51 -10.61
CA ASP A 46 -11.27 -8.04 -11.56
C ASP A 46 -9.98 -8.46 -10.86
N ALA A 47 -9.60 -7.75 -9.78
CA ALA A 47 -8.43 -8.07 -8.97
C ALA A 47 -8.66 -7.90 -7.46
N VAL A 48 -7.86 -8.62 -6.68
CA VAL A 48 -7.88 -8.53 -5.22
C VAL A 48 -6.46 -8.37 -4.70
N VAL A 49 -6.24 -7.45 -3.76
CA VAL A 49 -4.95 -7.27 -3.10
C VAL A 49 -5.07 -7.61 -1.62
N VAL A 50 -4.48 -8.73 -1.21
CA VAL A 50 -4.37 -9.14 0.19
C VAL A 50 -3.18 -8.41 0.82
N ALA A 51 -3.46 -7.48 1.73
CA ALA A 51 -2.45 -6.73 2.46
C ALA A 51 -2.03 -7.51 3.71
N LEU A 52 -0.77 -7.93 3.76
CA LEU A 52 -0.14 -8.57 4.93
C LEU A 52 0.74 -7.58 5.67
N LYS A 53 1.25 -7.98 6.84
CA LYS A 53 2.34 -7.28 7.55
C LYS A 53 3.56 -8.20 7.62
N SER A 54 4.06 -8.59 6.45
CA SER A 54 5.02 -9.69 6.31
C SER A 54 6.44 -9.26 5.91
N ARG A 55 6.69 -7.97 5.68
CA ARG A 55 8.00 -7.46 5.25
C ARG A 55 9.17 -7.84 6.17
N THR A 56 9.03 -7.62 7.48
CA THR A 56 10.14 -7.72 8.45
C THR A 56 9.92 -8.77 9.54
N ILE A 57 8.86 -9.59 9.42
CA ILE A 57 8.63 -10.71 10.35
C ILE A 57 9.56 -11.88 10.00
N ALA A 58 9.56 -12.92 10.82
CA ALA A 58 10.36 -14.11 10.55
C ALA A 58 9.99 -14.71 9.18
N PRO A 59 10.97 -15.16 8.36
CA PRO A 59 10.70 -15.69 7.02
C PRO A 59 9.66 -16.83 7.00
N ALA A 60 9.68 -17.72 8.00
CA ALA A 60 8.71 -18.81 8.13
C ALA A 60 7.27 -18.30 8.30
N GLU A 61 7.07 -17.22 9.06
CA GLU A 61 5.76 -16.60 9.25
C GLU A 61 5.30 -15.86 7.99
N ALA A 62 6.20 -15.15 7.32
CA ALA A 62 5.91 -14.49 6.05
C ALA A 62 5.48 -15.49 4.98
N ILE A 63 6.19 -16.61 4.84
CA ILE A 63 5.83 -17.72 3.96
C ILE A 63 4.45 -18.26 4.32
N ALA A 64 4.20 -18.57 5.60
CA ALA A 64 2.93 -19.13 6.04
C ALA A 64 1.73 -18.23 5.70
N GLN A 65 1.84 -16.93 6.00
CA GLN A 65 0.81 -15.94 5.67
C GLN A 65 0.60 -15.77 4.16
N SER A 66 1.69 -15.73 3.38
CA SER A 66 1.60 -15.62 1.91
C SER A 66 0.99 -16.87 1.27
N LEU A 67 1.30 -18.07 1.75
CA LEU A 67 0.68 -19.30 1.28
C LEU A 67 -0.80 -19.39 1.68
N GLU A 68 -1.17 -18.85 2.83
CA GLU A 68 -2.58 -18.73 3.23
C GLU A 68 -3.36 -17.78 2.31
N ALA A 69 -2.79 -16.60 2.03
CA ALA A 69 -3.34 -15.66 1.06
C ALA A 69 -3.46 -16.27 -0.34
N LEU A 70 -2.45 -17.01 -0.80
CA LEU A 70 -2.47 -17.73 -2.08
C LEU A 70 -3.63 -18.73 -2.15
N ARG A 71 -3.78 -19.59 -1.14
CA ARG A 71 -4.87 -20.58 -1.09
C ARG A 71 -6.23 -19.91 -1.16
N TRP A 72 -6.41 -18.81 -0.42
CA TRP A 72 -7.65 -18.06 -0.44
C TRP A 72 -7.92 -17.44 -1.82
N LEU A 73 -6.91 -16.82 -2.46
CA LEU A 73 -7.01 -16.23 -3.81
C LEU A 73 -7.34 -17.28 -4.88
N GLN A 74 -6.72 -18.47 -4.80
CA GLN A 74 -7.04 -19.60 -5.68
C GLN A 74 -8.48 -20.08 -5.48
N ALA A 75 -8.97 -20.11 -4.24
CA ALA A 75 -10.37 -20.44 -3.95
C ALA A 75 -11.36 -19.39 -4.51
N GLN A 76 -10.93 -18.13 -4.69
CA GLN A 76 -11.71 -17.10 -5.39
C GLN A 76 -11.57 -17.18 -6.93
N GLY A 77 -10.72 -18.07 -7.45
CA GLY A 77 -10.53 -18.31 -8.88
C GLY A 77 -9.52 -17.40 -9.56
N ALA A 78 -8.56 -16.83 -8.82
CA ALA A 78 -7.47 -16.02 -9.39
C ALA A 78 -6.74 -16.77 -10.51
N GLN A 79 -6.55 -16.12 -11.68
CA GLN A 79 -5.86 -16.72 -12.83
C GLN A 79 -4.35 -16.48 -12.84
N GLN A 80 -3.92 -15.33 -12.31
CA GLN A 80 -2.51 -14.97 -12.15
C GLN A 80 -2.28 -14.44 -10.73
N ILE A 81 -1.09 -14.70 -10.19
CA ILE A 81 -0.68 -14.22 -8.87
C ILE A 81 0.37 -13.12 -8.99
N TYR A 82 0.21 -12.08 -8.18
CA TYR A 82 1.17 -10.98 -8.07
C TYR A 82 1.72 -10.90 -6.64
N PHE A 83 3.03 -11.10 -6.47
CA PHE A 83 3.67 -10.85 -5.18
C PHE A 83 4.27 -9.43 -5.17
N LYS A 84 3.74 -8.60 -4.28
CA LYS A 84 4.04 -7.17 -4.17
C LYS A 84 4.92 -6.89 -2.96
N TYR A 85 6.05 -6.22 -3.21
CA TYR A 85 6.99 -5.74 -2.20
C TYR A 85 7.42 -4.28 -2.48
N CYS A 86 8.21 -3.69 -1.60
CA CYS A 86 8.59 -2.28 -1.66
C CYS A 86 9.39 -1.92 -2.93
N SER A 87 9.18 -0.72 -3.49
CA SER A 87 9.94 -0.21 -4.65
C SER A 87 11.41 0.09 -4.34
N THR A 88 11.79 0.08 -3.07
CA THR A 88 13.19 0.18 -2.59
C THR A 88 13.78 -1.18 -2.21
N PHE A 89 13.07 -2.27 -2.51
CA PHE A 89 13.51 -3.65 -2.31
C PHE A 89 13.82 -4.02 -0.85
N ASP A 90 13.17 -3.33 0.09
CA ASP A 90 13.29 -3.47 1.54
C ASP A 90 13.32 -4.93 1.98
N SER A 91 14.51 -5.42 2.31
CA SER A 91 14.77 -6.78 2.76
C SER A 91 16.15 -6.86 3.42
N THR A 92 16.41 -7.98 4.07
CA THR A 92 17.75 -8.35 4.55
C THR A 92 18.21 -9.61 3.81
N PRO A 93 19.45 -10.10 4.01
CA PRO A 93 19.86 -11.40 3.47
C PRO A 93 18.98 -12.57 3.94
N GLN A 94 18.20 -12.40 5.01
CA GLN A 94 17.28 -13.42 5.49
C GLN A 94 15.91 -13.39 4.78
N GLY A 95 15.55 -12.29 4.10
CA GLY A 95 14.25 -12.17 3.45
C GLY A 95 13.55 -10.82 3.61
N ASN A 96 12.26 -10.71 3.25
CA ASN A 96 11.35 -11.83 2.90
C ASN A 96 11.00 -11.98 1.41
N ILE A 97 11.60 -11.17 0.53
CA ILE A 97 11.28 -11.20 -0.92
C ILE A 97 11.61 -12.56 -1.53
N GLY A 98 12.82 -13.06 -1.34
CA GLY A 98 13.29 -14.35 -1.85
C GLY A 98 12.51 -15.54 -1.27
N PRO A 99 12.48 -15.71 0.07
CA PRO A 99 11.81 -16.85 0.69
C PRO A 99 10.33 -16.97 0.32
N VAL A 100 9.60 -15.85 0.28
CA VAL A 100 8.19 -15.83 -0.14
C VAL A 100 8.05 -16.12 -1.63
N THR A 101 8.92 -15.55 -2.48
CA THR A 101 8.92 -15.84 -3.93
C THR A 101 9.10 -17.32 -4.19
N GLU A 102 10.09 -17.96 -3.59
CA GLU A 102 10.37 -19.38 -3.80
C GLU A 102 9.23 -20.28 -3.31
N ALA A 103 8.63 -19.97 -2.16
CA ALA A 103 7.49 -20.70 -1.63
C ALA A 103 6.24 -20.57 -2.52
N LEU A 104 5.97 -19.36 -3.05
CA LEU A 104 4.87 -19.15 -3.99
C LEU A 104 5.12 -19.87 -5.33
N MET A 105 6.35 -19.87 -5.83
CA MET A 105 6.73 -20.62 -7.04
C MET A 105 6.50 -22.12 -6.87
N GLU A 106 6.91 -22.68 -5.73
CA GLU A 106 6.69 -24.09 -5.39
C GLU A 106 5.19 -24.42 -5.33
N ALA A 107 4.41 -23.62 -4.60
CA ALA A 107 2.97 -23.82 -4.46
C ALA A 107 2.19 -23.67 -5.79
N LEU A 108 2.67 -22.83 -6.70
CA LEU A 108 2.10 -22.64 -8.04
C LEU A 108 2.64 -23.62 -9.08
N GLY A 109 3.66 -24.42 -8.74
CA GLY A 109 4.31 -25.34 -9.67
C GLY A 109 5.00 -24.64 -10.84
N CYS A 110 5.48 -23.41 -10.67
CA CYS A 110 6.20 -22.67 -11.72
C CYS A 110 7.72 -22.67 -11.46
N ASP A 111 8.49 -22.62 -12.55
CA ASP A 111 9.95 -22.70 -12.54
C ASP A 111 10.64 -21.36 -12.79
N PHE A 112 9.87 -20.32 -13.14
CA PHE A 112 10.37 -18.99 -13.46
C PHE A 112 9.42 -17.87 -13.03
N THR A 113 9.98 -16.76 -12.54
CA THR A 113 9.28 -15.47 -12.36
C THR A 113 10.24 -14.30 -12.60
N ILE A 114 9.69 -13.11 -12.82
CA ILE A 114 10.45 -11.85 -12.76
C ILE A 114 10.47 -11.30 -11.33
N ALA A 115 11.40 -10.38 -11.07
CA ALA A 115 11.48 -9.54 -9.87
C ALA A 115 11.87 -8.11 -10.27
N THR A 116 10.96 -7.13 -10.23
CA THR A 116 11.36 -5.72 -10.46
C THR A 116 10.65 -4.74 -9.53
N PRO A 117 11.39 -3.96 -8.72
CA PRO A 117 10.80 -2.93 -7.87
C PRO A 117 10.59 -1.59 -8.61
N ALA A 118 10.92 -1.52 -9.91
CA ALA A 118 10.84 -0.28 -10.68
C ALA A 118 9.45 0.36 -10.59
N PHE A 119 9.43 1.64 -10.29
CA PHE A 119 8.24 2.48 -10.27
C PHE A 119 8.61 3.91 -10.68
N PRO A 120 8.73 4.19 -11.99
CA PRO A 120 9.24 5.47 -12.51
C PRO A 120 8.41 6.69 -12.08
N ASP A 121 7.08 6.57 -11.97
CA ASP A 121 6.21 7.64 -11.42
C ASP A 121 6.63 8.06 -10.01
N ASN A 122 7.17 7.13 -9.23
CA ASN A 122 7.73 7.40 -7.91
C ASN A 122 9.26 7.48 -7.91
N LYS A 123 9.87 7.78 -9.07
CA LYS A 123 11.32 7.95 -9.25
C LYS A 123 12.16 6.73 -8.83
N ARG A 124 11.65 5.52 -9.02
CA ARG A 124 12.41 4.27 -8.83
C ARG A 124 12.67 3.65 -10.19
N THR A 125 13.92 3.56 -10.60
CA THR A 125 14.33 2.99 -11.89
C THR A 125 15.39 1.92 -11.69
N VAL A 126 15.38 0.91 -12.55
CA VAL A 126 16.36 -0.18 -12.53
C VAL A 126 17.11 -0.19 -13.85
N PHE A 127 18.43 -0.11 -13.78
CA PHE A 127 19.31 -0.12 -14.95
C PHE A 127 20.50 -1.03 -14.70
N LYS A 128 20.71 -2.01 -15.60
CA LYS A 128 21.71 -3.07 -15.47
C LYS A 128 21.63 -3.82 -14.12
N GLY A 129 20.42 -3.99 -13.60
CA GLY A 129 20.14 -4.60 -12.30
C GLY A 129 20.44 -3.71 -11.10
N TYR A 130 20.86 -2.46 -11.30
CA TYR A 130 21.08 -1.49 -10.22
C TYR A 130 19.84 -0.63 -10.01
N LEU A 131 19.39 -0.54 -8.76
CA LEU A 131 18.25 0.30 -8.37
C LEU A 131 18.69 1.73 -8.05
N PHE A 132 18.01 2.68 -8.67
CA PHE A 132 18.12 4.10 -8.40
C PHE A 132 16.88 4.60 -7.67
N ALA A 133 17.09 5.51 -6.73
CA ALA A 133 16.03 6.24 -6.02
C ALA A 133 16.25 7.74 -6.26
N GLY A 134 15.44 8.31 -7.17
CA GLY A 134 15.72 9.64 -7.71
C GLY A 134 16.94 9.62 -8.61
N GLU A 135 17.90 10.49 -8.32
CA GLU A 135 19.11 10.69 -9.12
C GLU A 135 20.31 9.87 -8.60
N VAL A 136 20.14 9.16 -7.49
CA VAL A 136 21.22 8.43 -6.80
C VAL A 136 20.93 6.93 -6.73
N LEU A 137 21.99 6.14 -6.50
CA LEU A 137 21.85 4.71 -6.21
C LEU A 137 21.08 4.49 -4.90
N LEU A 138 20.46 3.31 -4.76
CA LEU A 138 19.69 2.94 -3.57
C LEU A 138 20.46 3.17 -2.26
N ASN A 139 21.72 2.77 -2.22
CA ASN A 139 22.60 2.86 -1.04
C ASN A 139 23.12 4.28 -0.75
N GLU A 140 22.76 5.26 -1.57
CA GLU A 140 23.10 6.68 -1.39
C GLU A 140 21.85 7.53 -1.09
N SER A 141 20.67 6.92 -1.12
CA SER A 141 19.36 7.60 -1.08
C SER A 141 18.83 7.92 0.33
N GLY A 142 19.53 7.46 1.37
CA GLY A 142 19.05 7.41 2.75
C GLY A 142 18.61 6.00 3.16
N MET A 143 18.23 5.13 2.21
CA MET A 143 17.84 3.74 2.49
C MET A 143 18.97 2.90 3.10
N GLN A 144 20.24 3.27 2.92
CA GLN A 144 21.38 2.66 3.61
C GLN A 144 21.31 2.79 5.14
N ASN A 145 20.55 3.77 5.64
CA ASN A 145 20.33 4.01 7.06
C ASN A 145 18.91 3.62 7.51
N HIS A 146 18.16 2.89 6.69
CA HIS A 146 16.80 2.48 7.05
C HIS A 146 16.82 1.64 8.35
N PRO A 147 15.98 1.95 9.35
CA PRO A 147 16.13 1.40 10.70
C PRO A 147 15.89 -0.11 10.80
N LEU A 148 15.11 -0.68 9.86
CA LEU A 148 14.75 -2.10 9.87
C LEU A 148 15.43 -2.91 8.76
N THR A 149 15.68 -2.28 7.61
CA THR A 149 16.15 -2.96 6.39
C THR A 149 17.14 -2.05 5.65
N PRO A 150 18.32 -1.79 6.24
CA PRO A 150 19.31 -0.92 5.64
C PRO A 150 19.79 -1.48 4.30
N MET A 151 19.60 -0.72 3.22
CA MET A 151 19.92 -1.13 1.86
C MET A 151 21.29 -0.58 1.44
N THR A 152 22.34 -1.38 1.64
CA THR A 152 23.74 -0.96 1.39
C THR A 152 24.29 -1.41 0.04
N ASP A 153 23.59 -2.27 -0.68
CA ASP A 153 23.95 -2.73 -2.03
C ASP A 153 22.84 -2.38 -3.03
N PRO A 154 23.12 -1.57 -4.07
CA PRO A 154 22.13 -1.21 -5.08
C PRO A 154 21.93 -2.29 -6.16
N ASN A 155 22.77 -3.32 -6.24
CA ASN A 155 22.64 -4.37 -7.25
C ASN A 155 21.60 -5.42 -6.80
N LEU A 156 20.43 -5.36 -7.42
CA LEU A 156 19.29 -6.19 -7.05
C LEU A 156 19.51 -7.69 -7.32
N VAL A 157 20.37 -8.04 -8.29
CA VAL A 157 20.71 -9.45 -8.55
C VAL A 157 21.43 -10.02 -7.33
N ARG A 158 22.40 -9.30 -6.76
CA ARG A 158 23.10 -9.72 -5.54
C ARG A 158 22.18 -9.71 -4.31
N VAL A 159 21.40 -8.65 -4.12
CA VAL A 159 20.49 -8.52 -2.98
C VAL A 159 19.44 -9.63 -2.98
N LEU A 160 18.87 -9.97 -4.13
CA LEU A 160 17.91 -11.07 -4.23
C LEU A 160 18.59 -12.45 -4.14
N GLN A 161 19.77 -12.62 -4.75
CA GLN A 161 20.48 -13.90 -4.65
C GLN A 161 20.86 -14.25 -3.20
N ALA A 162 21.16 -13.26 -2.36
CA ALA A 162 21.50 -13.48 -0.96
C ALA A 162 20.37 -14.09 -0.12
N GLN A 163 19.12 -13.99 -0.57
CA GLN A 163 17.92 -14.47 0.13
C GLN A 163 17.20 -15.61 -0.63
N CYS A 164 17.81 -16.15 -1.69
CA CYS A 164 17.24 -17.21 -2.53
C CYS A 164 18.17 -18.44 -2.59
N GLY A 165 17.59 -19.64 -2.55
CA GLY A 165 18.29 -20.88 -2.91
C GLY A 165 18.36 -21.09 -4.43
N ARG A 166 17.40 -20.54 -5.17
CA ARG A 166 17.35 -20.57 -6.64
C ARG A 166 18.25 -19.50 -7.24
N LYS A 167 18.73 -19.76 -8.47
CA LYS A 167 19.61 -18.84 -9.19
C LYS A 167 18.85 -17.62 -9.69
N VAL A 168 19.40 -16.43 -9.41
CA VAL A 168 18.89 -15.14 -9.84
C VAL A 168 19.66 -14.63 -11.07
N GLY A 169 18.95 -14.13 -12.08
CA GLY A 169 19.51 -13.57 -13.31
C GLY A 169 19.03 -12.15 -13.60
N LEU A 170 19.29 -11.68 -14.82
CA LEU A 170 18.94 -10.33 -15.28
C LEU A 170 18.36 -10.37 -16.71
N ILE A 171 17.26 -9.67 -16.90
CA ILE A 171 16.73 -9.20 -18.18
C ILE A 171 17.02 -7.70 -18.23
N ASP A 172 18.02 -7.31 -19.03
CA ASP A 172 18.50 -5.94 -19.04
C ASP A 172 17.66 -5.01 -19.93
N HIS A 173 17.90 -3.71 -19.80
CA HIS A 173 17.15 -2.68 -20.50
C HIS A 173 17.21 -2.83 -22.03
N ALA A 174 18.29 -3.40 -22.58
CA ALA A 174 18.45 -3.58 -24.02
C ALA A 174 17.54 -4.69 -24.55
N VAL A 175 17.26 -5.72 -23.74
CA VAL A 175 16.22 -6.70 -24.03
C VAL A 175 14.83 -6.07 -23.91
N VAL A 176 14.56 -5.34 -22.83
CA VAL A 176 13.24 -4.73 -22.56
C VAL A 176 12.86 -3.72 -23.64
N ALA A 177 13.81 -2.91 -24.10
CA ALA A 177 13.60 -1.93 -25.17
C ALA A 177 13.18 -2.56 -26.51
N ARG A 178 13.51 -3.84 -26.75
CA ARG A 178 13.08 -4.59 -27.95
C ARG A 178 11.68 -5.19 -27.85
N GLY A 179 11.00 -5.04 -26.72
CA GLY A 179 9.61 -5.44 -26.53
C GLY A 179 9.39 -6.90 -26.13
N ALA A 180 8.12 -7.28 -26.07
CA ALA A 180 7.67 -8.51 -25.40
C ALA A 180 8.31 -9.79 -25.94
N GLU A 181 8.42 -9.96 -27.26
CA GLU A 181 9.03 -11.16 -27.87
C GLU A 181 10.49 -11.35 -27.46
N ALA A 182 11.26 -10.26 -27.38
CA ALA A 182 12.65 -10.31 -26.93
C ALA A 182 12.76 -10.67 -25.45
N ILE A 183 11.83 -10.18 -24.62
CA ILE A 183 11.73 -10.52 -23.20
C ILE A 183 11.40 -12.02 -23.05
N GLU A 184 10.41 -12.54 -23.77
CA GLU A 184 10.04 -13.97 -23.75
C GLU A 184 11.22 -14.87 -24.18
N ALA A 185 11.92 -14.50 -25.26
CA ALA A 185 13.12 -15.23 -25.71
C ALA A 185 14.22 -15.23 -24.64
N ARG A 186 14.44 -14.09 -23.96
CA ARG A 186 15.42 -14.01 -22.87
C ARG A 186 15.00 -14.83 -21.65
N ILE A 187 13.70 -14.88 -21.32
CA ILE A 187 13.18 -15.76 -20.26
C ILE A 187 13.49 -17.22 -20.60
N ALA A 188 13.22 -17.66 -21.83
CA ALA A 188 13.52 -19.03 -22.26
C ALA A 188 15.02 -19.37 -22.15
N GLN A 189 15.88 -18.44 -22.56
CA GLN A 189 17.33 -18.60 -22.42
C GLN A 189 17.76 -18.70 -20.95
N LEU A 190 17.27 -17.81 -20.08
CA LEU A 190 17.57 -17.82 -18.65
C LEU A 190 17.15 -19.13 -17.99
N LYS A 191 15.97 -19.65 -18.35
CA LYS A 191 15.51 -20.97 -17.87
C LYS A 191 16.47 -22.09 -18.27
N ALA A 192 16.97 -22.08 -19.51
CA ALA A 192 17.98 -23.05 -19.97
C ALA A 192 19.33 -22.91 -19.24
N GLU A 193 19.66 -21.71 -18.76
CA GLU A 193 20.84 -21.42 -17.92
C GLU A 193 20.63 -21.74 -16.43
N GLY A 194 19.49 -22.36 -16.08
CA GLY A 194 19.12 -22.72 -14.70
C GLY A 194 18.69 -21.56 -13.83
N VAL A 195 18.36 -20.39 -14.39
CA VAL A 195 17.83 -19.23 -13.66
C VAL A 195 16.33 -19.42 -13.42
N SER A 196 15.88 -19.19 -12.19
CA SER A 196 14.45 -19.25 -11.83
C SER A 196 13.84 -17.89 -11.52
N ILE A 197 14.65 -16.88 -11.19
CA ILE A 197 14.16 -15.55 -10.87
C ILE A 197 15.01 -14.54 -11.62
N ALA A 198 14.40 -13.59 -12.33
CA ALA A 198 15.16 -12.57 -13.06
C ALA A 198 14.81 -11.16 -12.60
N ILE A 199 15.83 -10.39 -12.22
CA ILE A 199 15.69 -8.94 -12.14
C ILE A 199 15.38 -8.41 -13.54
N VAL A 200 14.46 -7.46 -13.65
CA VAL A 200 14.13 -6.82 -14.93
C VAL A 200 14.33 -5.32 -14.83
N ASP A 201 15.14 -4.78 -15.73
CA ASP A 201 15.36 -3.35 -15.86
C ASP A 201 14.09 -2.62 -16.31
N ALA A 202 13.87 -1.42 -15.79
CA ALA A 202 12.89 -0.48 -16.30
C ALA A 202 13.29 0.94 -15.87
N VAL A 203 13.44 1.83 -16.85
CA VAL A 203 13.81 3.24 -16.61
C VAL A 203 12.65 4.19 -16.91
N SER A 204 11.55 3.68 -17.47
CA SER A 204 10.36 4.43 -17.84
C SER A 204 9.08 3.59 -17.68
N ASN A 205 7.92 4.23 -17.62
CA ASN A 205 6.64 3.52 -17.64
C ASN A 205 6.42 2.77 -18.96
N ASP A 206 6.99 3.27 -20.07
CA ASP A 206 6.94 2.58 -21.35
C ASP A 206 7.63 1.21 -21.29
N ASP A 207 8.72 1.09 -20.52
CA ASP A 207 9.38 -0.21 -20.31
C ASP A 207 8.47 -1.17 -19.56
N LEU A 208 7.77 -0.70 -18.51
CA LEU A 208 6.80 -1.49 -17.75
C LEU A 208 5.61 -1.93 -18.64
N LEU A 209 5.14 -1.06 -19.53
CA LEU A 209 4.10 -1.38 -20.50
C LEU A 209 4.58 -2.40 -21.55
N ARG A 210 5.83 -2.28 -22.03
CA ARG A 210 6.46 -3.27 -22.93
C ARG A 210 6.63 -4.64 -22.27
N MET A 211 6.87 -4.67 -20.97
CA MET A 211 6.96 -5.91 -20.20
C MET A 211 5.61 -6.63 -20.11
N GLY A 212 4.50 -5.91 -19.92
CA GLY A 212 3.16 -6.46 -19.66
C GLY A 212 2.80 -7.70 -20.49
N PRO A 213 2.83 -7.66 -21.83
CA PRO A 213 2.49 -8.80 -22.68
C PRO A 213 3.40 -10.02 -22.48
N ALA A 214 4.69 -9.83 -22.24
CA ALA A 214 5.64 -10.93 -21.99
C ALA A 214 5.38 -11.65 -20.66
N LEU A 215 4.65 -11.02 -19.74
CA LEU A 215 4.32 -11.57 -18.43
C LEU A 215 2.95 -12.28 -18.42
N ALA A 216 2.17 -12.21 -19.50
CA ALA A 216 0.80 -12.71 -19.55
C ALA A 216 0.67 -14.21 -19.21
N LYS A 217 1.70 -15.00 -19.54
CA LYS A 217 1.71 -16.46 -19.34
C LYS A 217 2.40 -16.91 -18.05
N LEU A 218 2.97 -15.98 -17.27
CA LEU A 218 3.62 -16.33 -16.01
C LEU A 218 2.56 -16.54 -14.91
N PRO A 219 2.52 -17.69 -14.23
CA PRO A 219 1.57 -17.90 -13.12
C PRO A 219 1.81 -16.95 -11.95
N LEU A 220 3.06 -16.54 -11.76
CA LEU A 220 3.52 -15.62 -10.73
C LEU A 220 4.27 -14.46 -11.36
N VAL A 221 3.94 -13.24 -10.95
CA VAL A 221 4.72 -12.03 -11.20
C VAL A 221 5.15 -11.48 -9.85
N THR A 222 6.45 -11.23 -9.65
CA THR A 222 6.93 -10.58 -8.43
C THR A 222 7.50 -9.21 -8.76
N ALA A 223 6.99 -8.15 -8.11
CA ALA A 223 7.34 -6.78 -8.47
C ALA A 223 6.88 -5.72 -7.43
N GLY A 224 7.34 -4.49 -7.62
CA GLY A 224 6.78 -3.28 -6.99
C GLY A 224 5.40 -2.93 -7.54
N SER A 225 4.93 -1.67 -7.45
CA SER A 225 3.61 -1.30 -8.00
C SER A 225 3.65 -0.99 -9.50
N GLY A 226 4.84 -0.75 -10.08
CA GLY A 226 4.98 -0.25 -11.45
C GLY A 226 4.50 -1.23 -12.52
N VAL A 227 4.91 -2.50 -12.45
CA VAL A 227 4.57 -3.52 -13.47
C VAL A 227 3.05 -3.70 -13.63
N ALA A 228 2.28 -3.44 -12.57
CA ALA A 228 0.84 -3.59 -12.56
C ALA A 228 0.11 -2.77 -13.63
N ILE A 229 0.70 -1.66 -14.12
CA ILE A 229 0.09 -0.86 -15.19
C ILE A 229 0.02 -1.61 -16.54
N GLY A 230 0.90 -2.59 -16.76
CA GLY A 230 0.98 -3.36 -18.00
C GLY A 230 0.17 -4.65 -18.00
N LEU A 231 -0.46 -5.04 -16.88
CA LEU A 231 -1.15 -6.32 -16.76
C LEU A 231 -2.62 -6.32 -17.23
N PRO A 232 -3.46 -5.29 -16.97
CA PRO A 232 -4.87 -5.33 -17.33
C PRO A 232 -5.17 -5.58 -18.80
N ALA A 233 -4.34 -5.05 -19.71
CA ALA A 233 -4.47 -5.28 -21.15
C ALA A 233 -4.38 -6.77 -21.53
N ASN A 234 -3.64 -7.59 -20.77
CA ASN A 234 -3.55 -9.03 -21.00
C ASN A 234 -4.89 -9.75 -20.78
N PHE A 235 -5.81 -9.13 -20.04
CA PHE A 235 -7.15 -9.65 -19.78
C PHE A 235 -8.23 -8.93 -20.59
N GLY A 236 -7.84 -8.11 -21.59
CA GLY A 236 -8.77 -7.33 -22.41
C GLY A 236 -9.38 -6.12 -21.70
N LEU A 237 -8.78 -5.68 -20.59
CA LEU A 237 -9.19 -4.47 -19.87
C LEU A 237 -8.41 -3.25 -20.34
N ALA A 238 -9.06 -2.10 -20.28
CA ALA A 238 -8.48 -0.80 -20.60
C ALA A 238 -8.89 0.23 -19.54
N PRO A 239 -8.14 1.32 -19.36
CA PRO A 239 -8.49 2.39 -18.44
C PRO A 239 -9.94 2.86 -18.59
N SER A 240 -10.67 2.89 -17.48
CA SER A 240 -12.10 3.23 -17.45
C SER A 240 -12.46 3.87 -16.13
N SER A 241 -13.32 4.90 -16.16
CA SER A 241 -13.87 5.52 -14.95
C SER A 241 -14.77 4.56 -14.15
N GLN A 242 -15.25 3.47 -14.77
CA GLN A 242 -16.02 2.43 -14.08
C GLN A 242 -15.16 1.59 -13.14
N ALA A 243 -13.86 1.48 -13.40
CA ALA A 243 -12.94 0.71 -12.55
C ALA A 243 -12.77 1.33 -11.15
N SER A 244 -12.87 2.66 -11.06
CA SER A 244 -12.78 3.44 -9.83
C SER A 244 -14.15 3.85 -9.27
N ALA A 245 -15.26 3.35 -9.83
CA ALA A 245 -16.58 3.72 -9.38
C ALA A 245 -16.86 3.16 -7.98
N LEU A 246 -17.13 4.07 -7.04
CA LEU A 246 -17.56 3.73 -5.68
C LEU A 246 -19.07 3.98 -5.53
N PRO A 247 -19.72 3.39 -4.51
CA PRO A 247 -21.05 3.81 -4.09
C PRO A 247 -21.09 5.33 -3.85
N LYS A 248 -22.25 5.95 -4.10
CA LYS A 248 -22.42 7.40 -3.93
C LYS A 248 -22.04 7.82 -2.51
N ALA A 249 -21.14 8.79 -2.41
CA ALA A 249 -20.75 9.36 -1.13
C ALA A 249 -21.89 10.17 -0.51
N GLY A 250 -21.96 10.14 0.82
CA GLY A 250 -22.93 10.87 1.62
C GLY A 250 -22.44 11.02 3.04
N GLY A 251 -23.32 11.46 3.95
CA GLY A 251 -23.01 11.61 5.37
C GLY A 251 -21.95 12.67 5.66
N ARG A 252 -21.48 12.69 6.92
CA ARG A 252 -20.57 13.71 7.43
C ARG A 252 -19.12 13.39 7.05
N THR A 253 -18.29 14.41 7.05
CA THR A 253 -16.87 14.34 6.68
C THR A 253 -15.98 14.56 7.91
N ALA A 254 -14.85 13.89 7.99
CA ALA A 254 -13.85 14.13 9.03
C ALA A 254 -12.44 13.71 8.60
N VAL A 255 -11.45 14.29 9.25
CA VAL A 255 -10.03 13.95 9.13
C VAL A 255 -9.51 13.58 10.51
N VAL A 256 -8.75 12.48 10.58
CA VAL A 256 -7.95 12.12 11.76
C VAL A 256 -6.49 11.93 11.38
N SER A 257 -5.56 12.43 12.19
CA SER A 257 -4.13 12.42 11.84
C SER A 257 -3.24 12.14 13.04
N GLY A 258 -2.49 11.02 12.98
CA GLY A 258 -1.44 10.70 13.96
C GLY A 258 -0.03 10.93 13.43
N SER A 259 0.11 11.20 12.12
CA SER A 259 1.41 11.41 11.48
C SER A 259 2.07 12.73 11.93
N CYS A 260 3.35 12.63 12.31
CA CYS A 260 4.21 13.76 12.65
C CYS A 260 5.11 14.21 11.47
N SER A 261 4.84 13.77 10.24
CA SER A 261 5.69 14.12 9.08
C SER A 261 5.60 15.60 8.72
N LEU A 262 6.66 16.13 8.09
CA LEU A 262 6.67 17.50 7.58
C LEU A 262 5.54 17.78 6.56
N ALA A 263 5.21 16.80 5.73
CA ALA A 263 4.09 16.93 4.79
C ALA A 263 2.74 17.01 5.53
N THR A 264 2.54 16.19 6.55
CA THR A 264 1.29 16.19 7.33
C THR A 264 1.15 17.49 8.13
N ASN A 265 2.24 18.00 8.71
CA ASN A 265 2.22 19.28 9.41
C ASN A 265 1.81 20.44 8.48
N ARG A 266 2.33 20.47 7.24
CA ARG A 266 1.90 21.46 6.24
C ARG A 266 0.41 21.32 5.88
N GLN A 267 -0.10 20.09 5.76
CA GLN A 267 -1.52 19.83 5.49
C GLN A 267 -2.44 20.26 6.62
N VAL A 268 -2.03 20.04 7.87
CA VAL A 268 -2.76 20.53 9.06
C VAL A 268 -2.80 22.06 9.04
N LEU A 269 -1.66 22.72 8.80
CA LEU A 269 -1.57 24.18 8.75
C LEU A 269 -2.39 24.79 7.61
N ASP A 270 -2.39 24.19 6.41
CA ASP A 270 -3.23 24.62 5.29
C ASP A 270 -4.73 24.48 5.62
N PHE A 271 -5.15 23.35 6.20
CA PHE A 271 -6.54 23.13 6.61
C PHE A 271 -7.02 24.19 7.62
N ILE A 272 -6.20 24.49 8.63
CA ILE A 272 -6.47 25.54 9.62
C ILE A 272 -6.48 26.93 8.95
N GLY A 273 -5.51 27.20 8.08
CA GLY A 273 -5.39 28.49 7.35
C GLY A 273 -6.59 28.79 6.46
N ARG A 274 -7.31 27.76 6.00
CA ARG A 274 -8.58 27.88 5.24
C ARG A 274 -9.82 28.04 6.12
N GLY A 275 -9.66 28.10 7.45
CA GLY A 275 -10.75 28.21 8.40
C GLY A 275 -11.37 26.87 8.82
N GLY A 276 -10.70 25.75 8.54
CA GLY A 276 -11.16 24.42 8.95
C GLY A 276 -11.15 24.25 10.47
N ALA A 277 -12.16 23.59 11.01
CA ALA A 277 -12.24 23.27 12.43
C ALA A 277 -11.23 22.18 12.78
N ALA A 278 -10.19 22.50 13.55
CA ALA A 278 -9.16 21.56 13.96
C ALA A 278 -8.99 21.52 15.48
N LEU A 279 -8.80 20.31 16.02
CA LEU A 279 -8.47 20.07 17.42
C LEU A 279 -7.17 19.28 17.51
N ALA A 280 -6.21 19.84 18.21
CA ALA A 280 -4.96 19.18 18.53
C ALA A 280 -5.13 18.35 19.82
N ILE A 281 -4.79 17.06 19.77
CA ILE A 281 -4.73 16.21 20.96
C ILE A 281 -3.32 16.24 21.55
N ASP A 282 -3.25 16.27 22.88
CA ASP A 282 -2.00 16.29 23.63
C ASP A 282 -1.69 14.88 24.19
N PRO A 283 -0.62 14.21 23.70
CA PRO A 283 -0.24 12.89 24.19
C PRO A 283 0.07 12.83 25.69
N LEU A 284 0.49 13.94 26.33
CA LEU A 284 0.73 13.98 27.78
C LEU A 284 -0.56 13.84 28.57
N ARG A 285 -1.68 14.38 28.06
CA ARG A 285 -3.00 14.20 28.69
C ARG A 285 -3.47 12.76 28.58
N ILE A 286 -3.19 12.09 27.46
CA ILE A 286 -3.49 10.67 27.27
C ILE A 286 -2.68 9.84 28.28
N ALA A 287 -1.38 10.13 28.42
CA ALA A 287 -0.51 9.46 29.40
C ALA A 287 -0.95 9.69 30.85
N ALA A 288 -1.55 10.84 31.15
CA ALA A 288 -2.12 11.18 32.45
C ALA A 288 -3.50 10.52 32.72
N GLY A 289 -4.01 9.70 31.80
CA GLY A 289 -5.28 8.97 31.96
C GLY A 289 -6.53 9.80 31.64
N VAL A 290 -6.39 10.95 30.97
CA VAL A 290 -7.54 11.73 30.50
C VAL A 290 -8.20 11.04 29.32
N ASP A 291 -9.53 10.98 29.30
CA ASP A 291 -10.31 10.50 28.15
C ASP A 291 -10.36 11.55 27.03
N VAL A 292 -9.21 11.72 26.37
CA VAL A 292 -9.04 12.67 25.26
C VAL A 292 -9.94 12.31 24.07
N ALA A 293 -10.28 11.04 23.89
CA ALA A 293 -11.18 10.61 22.82
C ALA A 293 -12.60 11.15 23.05
N ALA A 294 -13.13 11.02 24.28
CA ALA A 294 -14.44 11.56 24.63
C ALA A 294 -14.49 13.10 24.49
N GLU A 295 -13.45 13.81 24.93
CA GLU A 295 -13.36 15.27 24.78
C GLU A 295 -13.33 15.69 23.30
N ALA A 296 -12.56 14.99 22.47
CA ALA A 296 -12.49 15.29 21.04
C ALA A 296 -13.83 15.03 20.33
N LEU A 297 -14.56 13.98 20.70
CA LEU A 297 -15.88 13.68 20.16
C LEU A 297 -16.92 14.73 20.60
N ALA A 298 -16.89 15.15 21.87
CA ALA A 298 -17.76 16.20 22.39
C ALA A 298 -17.50 17.55 21.69
N TRP A 299 -16.23 17.88 21.42
CA TRP A 299 -15.85 19.06 20.62
C TRP A 299 -16.32 18.96 19.17
N ALA A 300 -16.21 17.78 18.55
CA ALA A 300 -16.59 17.58 17.15
C ALA A 300 -18.10 17.64 16.93
N ALA A 301 -18.91 17.13 17.87
CA ALA A 301 -20.37 16.98 17.74
C ALA A 301 -21.12 18.21 17.17
N PRO A 302 -20.91 19.46 17.64
CA PRO A 302 -21.59 20.64 17.10
C PRO A 302 -21.00 21.17 15.77
N LEU A 303 -19.89 20.60 15.29
CA LEU A 303 -19.12 21.06 14.13
C LEU A 303 -19.25 20.14 12.92
N ILE A 304 -19.43 18.82 13.13
CA ILE A 304 -19.46 17.83 12.04
C ILE A 304 -20.57 18.04 11.01
N ASP A 305 -21.65 18.75 11.36
CA ASP A 305 -22.73 19.10 10.44
C ASP A 305 -22.39 20.30 9.54
N LYS A 306 -21.37 21.09 9.89
CA LYS A 306 -20.97 22.31 9.17
C LYS A 306 -19.87 22.07 8.14
N GLY A 307 -19.19 20.93 8.21
CA GLY A 307 -18.06 20.59 7.35
C GLY A 307 -17.11 19.62 8.04
N PRO A 308 -15.97 19.30 7.38
CA PRO A 308 -15.00 18.39 7.95
C PRO A 308 -14.40 18.97 9.23
N VAL A 309 -14.33 18.13 10.26
CA VAL A 309 -13.48 18.37 11.44
C VAL A 309 -12.15 17.67 11.27
N LEU A 310 -11.08 18.25 11.79
CA LEU A 310 -9.74 17.65 11.85
C LEU A 310 -9.35 17.39 13.31
N VAL A 311 -9.12 16.13 13.68
CA VAL A 311 -8.51 15.81 14.98
C VAL A 311 -7.11 15.26 14.73
N TYR A 312 -6.09 15.88 15.32
CA TYR A 312 -4.70 15.54 15.03
C TYR A 312 -3.82 15.52 16.27
N SER A 313 -2.80 14.65 16.31
CA SER A 313 -1.78 14.68 17.36
C SER A 313 -0.81 15.84 17.16
N THR A 314 -0.54 16.61 18.21
CA THR A 314 0.45 17.69 18.17
C THR A 314 1.85 17.12 17.90
N ALA A 315 2.52 17.67 16.90
CA ALA A 315 3.85 17.25 16.45
C ALA A 315 4.93 18.27 16.80
N GLU A 316 4.79 19.02 17.89
CA GLU A 316 5.96 19.75 18.39
C GLU A 316 6.98 18.74 18.91
N ALA A 317 8.16 18.72 18.28
CA ALA A 317 9.23 17.76 18.57
C ALA A 317 9.62 17.71 20.06
N GLY A 318 9.34 18.77 20.83
CA GLY A 318 9.50 18.81 22.28
C GLY A 318 8.49 17.95 23.04
N ALA A 319 7.19 18.03 22.69
CA ALA A 319 6.12 17.26 23.33
C ALA A 319 6.28 15.76 23.03
N VAL A 320 6.60 15.40 21.79
CA VAL A 320 6.88 14.01 21.39
C VAL A 320 8.06 13.43 22.17
N LYS A 321 9.19 14.16 22.27
CA LYS A 321 10.35 13.71 23.04
C LYS A 321 10.06 13.53 24.53
N SER A 322 9.24 14.40 25.11
CA SER A 322 8.85 14.31 26.53
C SER A 322 8.08 13.02 26.81
N VAL A 323 7.09 12.70 25.98
CA VAL A 323 6.26 11.50 26.12
C VAL A 323 7.08 10.23 25.88
N GLN A 324 7.94 10.24 24.86
CA GLN A 324 8.86 9.14 24.58
C GLN A 324 9.85 8.91 25.73
N GLY A 325 10.28 9.98 26.41
CA GLY A 325 11.12 9.88 27.60
C GLY A 325 10.43 9.26 28.81
N GLN A 326 9.09 9.36 28.91
CA GLN A 326 8.31 8.79 30.01
C GLN A 326 7.84 7.35 29.75
N LEU A 327 7.41 7.05 28.52
CA LEU A 327 6.75 5.78 28.18
C LEU A 327 7.58 4.87 27.27
N GLY A 328 8.68 5.38 26.70
CA GLY A 328 9.36 4.76 25.57
C GLY A 328 8.69 5.10 24.24
N VAL A 329 9.45 4.98 23.15
CA VAL A 329 9.02 5.40 21.80
C VAL A 329 7.82 4.60 21.30
N GLU A 330 7.86 3.29 21.49
CA GLU A 330 6.85 2.36 20.97
C GLU A 330 5.50 2.52 21.69
N GLU A 331 5.51 2.54 23.02
CA GLU A 331 4.28 2.68 23.80
C GLU A 331 3.63 4.06 23.61
N ALA A 332 4.45 5.12 23.48
CA ALA A 332 3.95 6.46 23.17
C ALA A 332 3.21 6.51 21.83
N GLY A 333 3.76 5.86 20.79
CA GLY A 333 3.11 5.75 19.48
C GLY A 333 1.81 4.97 19.54
N ALA A 334 1.85 3.76 20.13
CA ALA A 334 0.69 2.89 20.25
C ALA A 334 -0.46 3.55 21.04
N MET A 335 -0.14 4.31 22.08
CA MET A 335 -1.14 5.07 22.87
C MET A 335 -1.86 6.13 22.03
N VAL A 336 -1.11 6.92 21.24
CA VAL A 336 -1.69 7.94 20.36
C VAL A 336 -2.54 7.28 19.26
N GLU A 337 -2.05 6.20 18.67
CA GLU A 337 -2.77 5.42 17.66
C GLU A 337 -4.10 4.88 18.19
N ARG A 338 -4.12 4.27 19.38
CA ARG A 338 -5.35 3.79 20.03
C ARG A 338 -6.35 4.92 20.27
N THR A 339 -5.87 6.08 20.70
CA THR A 339 -6.73 7.25 20.97
C THR A 339 -7.34 7.79 19.67
N ILE A 340 -6.54 7.95 18.63
CA ILE A 340 -7.03 8.41 17.32
C ILE A 340 -8.00 7.39 16.70
N ALA A 341 -7.72 6.09 16.84
CA ALA A 341 -8.61 5.04 16.37
C ALA A 341 -9.97 5.06 17.10
N ALA A 342 -9.97 5.33 18.41
CA ALA A 342 -11.20 5.52 19.18
C ALA A 342 -12.00 6.75 18.70
N ILE A 343 -11.31 7.85 18.41
CA ILE A 343 -11.94 9.06 17.83
C ILE A 343 -12.53 8.75 16.44
N ALA A 344 -11.78 8.09 15.56
CA ALA A 344 -12.25 7.70 14.23
C ALA A 344 -13.52 6.84 14.29
N ARG A 345 -13.52 5.84 15.20
CA ARG A 345 -14.70 5.01 15.46
C ARG A 345 -15.88 5.84 15.95
N GLY A 346 -15.68 6.68 16.97
CA GLY A 346 -16.75 7.51 17.53
C GLY A 346 -17.33 8.50 16.51
N LEU A 347 -16.49 9.07 15.63
CA LEU A 347 -16.94 9.93 14.53
C LEU A 347 -17.84 9.17 13.55
N VAL A 348 -17.49 7.94 13.19
CA VAL A 348 -18.33 7.09 12.31
C VAL A 348 -19.64 6.71 13.00
N GLU A 349 -19.62 6.39 14.29
CA GLU A 349 -20.84 6.20 15.10
C GLU A 349 -21.72 7.46 15.10
N HIS A 350 -21.12 8.66 15.06
CA HIS A 350 -21.81 9.95 14.94
C HIS A 350 -22.10 10.35 13.48
N GLY A 351 -22.19 9.40 12.54
CA GLY A 351 -22.67 9.66 11.19
C GLY A 351 -21.62 10.19 10.20
N VAL A 352 -20.33 10.20 10.57
CA VAL A 352 -19.25 10.35 9.57
C VAL A 352 -19.28 9.14 8.64
N ARG A 353 -19.24 9.43 7.35
CA ARG A 353 -19.24 8.44 6.27
C ARG A 353 -18.13 8.68 5.25
N GLN A 354 -17.41 9.80 5.37
CA GLN A 354 -16.24 10.13 4.57
C GLN A 354 -15.11 10.48 5.54
N LEU A 355 -14.14 9.58 5.70
CA LEU A 355 -13.06 9.69 6.67
C LEU A 355 -11.70 9.72 5.98
N VAL A 356 -10.92 10.76 6.23
CA VAL A 356 -9.50 10.80 5.84
C VAL A 356 -8.65 10.45 7.05
N VAL A 357 -7.72 9.50 6.91
CA VAL A 357 -6.78 9.09 7.96
C VAL A 357 -5.35 9.37 7.49
N ALA A 358 -4.57 10.10 8.29
CA ALA A 358 -3.17 10.41 7.98
C ALA A 358 -2.18 9.76 8.97
N GLY A 359 -1.24 8.99 8.41
CA GLY A 359 -0.25 8.18 9.13
C GLY A 359 -0.40 6.70 8.83
N GLY A 360 0.70 5.98 8.60
CA GLY A 360 0.66 4.58 8.20
C GLY A 360 0.13 3.69 9.32
N GLU A 361 0.71 3.84 10.51
CA GLU A 361 0.32 3.15 11.74
C GLU A 361 -1.07 3.59 12.19
N THR A 362 -1.35 4.90 12.12
CA THR A 362 -2.68 5.47 12.39
C THR A 362 -3.75 4.88 11.47
N SER A 363 -3.45 4.69 10.18
CA SER A 363 -4.34 4.07 9.21
C SER A 363 -4.66 2.63 9.59
N GLY A 364 -3.63 1.86 9.97
CA GLY A 364 -3.81 0.48 10.45
C GLY A 364 -4.72 0.41 11.69
N ALA A 365 -4.46 1.24 12.70
CA ALA A 365 -5.26 1.29 13.93
C ALA A 365 -6.72 1.70 13.66
N CYS A 366 -6.96 2.69 12.79
CA CYS A 366 -8.31 3.12 12.43
C CYS A 366 -9.08 2.05 11.65
N VAL A 367 -8.45 1.41 10.65
CA VAL A 367 -9.06 0.32 9.86
C VAL A 367 -9.50 -0.83 10.77
N GLN A 368 -8.65 -1.22 11.72
CA GLN A 368 -8.97 -2.25 12.72
C GLN A 368 -10.13 -1.82 13.62
N ALA A 369 -10.09 -0.61 14.18
CA ALA A 369 -11.13 -0.11 15.07
C ALA A 369 -12.50 0.04 14.39
N LEU A 370 -12.52 0.29 13.08
CA LEU A 370 -13.73 0.36 12.25
C LEU A 370 -14.24 -1.03 11.80
N GLY A 371 -13.51 -2.10 12.10
CA GLY A 371 -13.85 -3.46 11.68
C GLY A 371 -13.80 -3.65 10.16
N ILE A 372 -12.96 -2.90 9.47
CA ILE A 372 -12.85 -2.95 8.01
C ILE A 372 -11.95 -4.12 7.61
N ALA A 373 -12.55 -5.14 6.99
CA ALA A 373 -11.83 -6.31 6.48
C ALA A 373 -11.53 -6.22 4.97
N GLN A 374 -12.37 -5.51 4.20
CA GLN A 374 -12.25 -5.37 2.75
C GLN A 374 -12.62 -3.94 2.35
N MET A 375 -11.90 -3.39 1.37
CA MET A 375 -12.09 -2.05 0.83
C MET A 375 -12.09 -2.09 -0.70
N GLN A 376 -13.14 -1.58 -1.33
CA GLN A 376 -13.15 -1.28 -2.75
C GLN A 376 -12.29 -0.05 -3.02
N ILE A 377 -11.44 -0.10 -4.03
CA ILE A 377 -10.56 1.02 -4.39
C ILE A 377 -11.23 1.89 -5.44
N GLY A 378 -11.22 3.20 -5.20
CA GLY A 378 -11.93 4.19 -5.98
C GLY A 378 -11.03 5.23 -6.63
N PRO A 379 -11.52 6.47 -6.84
CA PRO A 379 -10.79 7.50 -7.55
C PRO A 379 -9.58 7.98 -6.74
N GLN A 380 -8.53 8.32 -7.47
CA GLN A 380 -7.30 8.86 -6.91
C GLN A 380 -7.50 10.31 -6.42
N ILE A 381 -7.10 10.60 -5.18
CA ILE A 381 -7.06 11.97 -4.65
C ILE A 381 -5.73 12.63 -5.00
N ASP A 382 -4.63 11.93 -4.70
CA ASP A 382 -3.26 12.29 -5.02
C ASP A 382 -2.45 11.01 -5.36
N PRO A 383 -1.25 11.11 -5.96
CA PRO A 383 -0.36 9.99 -6.20
C PRO A 383 -0.26 9.03 -5.00
N GLY A 384 -0.69 7.77 -5.17
CA GLY A 384 -0.69 6.74 -4.13
C GLY A 384 -1.77 6.83 -3.05
N VAL A 385 -2.73 7.77 -3.12
CA VAL A 385 -3.80 7.92 -2.11
C VAL A 385 -5.17 7.99 -2.80
N PRO A 386 -5.86 6.84 -2.97
CA PRO A 386 -7.22 6.80 -3.48
C PRO A 386 -8.26 6.94 -2.37
N TRP A 387 -9.47 7.35 -2.74
CA TRP A 387 -10.65 7.04 -1.95
C TRP A 387 -10.95 5.54 -2.03
N CYS A 388 -11.40 4.98 -0.92
CA CYS A 388 -11.86 3.61 -0.84
C CYS A 388 -13.28 3.56 -0.27
N HIS A 389 -14.03 2.49 -0.52
CA HIS A 389 -15.31 2.22 0.13
C HIS A 389 -15.24 0.91 0.90
N ALA A 390 -15.68 0.91 2.14
CA ALA A 390 -15.69 -0.26 3.00
C ALA A 390 -17.07 -0.45 3.64
N ARG A 391 -17.49 -1.71 3.78
CA ARG A 391 -18.58 -2.04 4.70
C ARG A 391 -18.03 -2.06 6.13
N SER A 392 -18.80 -1.51 7.06
CA SER A 392 -18.51 -1.52 8.49
C SER A 392 -19.79 -1.77 9.25
N SER A 393 -19.73 -2.52 10.35
CA SER A 393 -20.87 -2.70 11.25
C SER A 393 -21.34 -1.39 11.89
N LEU A 394 -20.48 -0.36 11.92
CA LEU A 394 -20.81 0.98 12.40
C LEU A 394 -21.63 1.79 11.39
N ALA A 395 -21.68 1.34 10.13
CA ALA A 395 -22.41 1.97 9.03
C ALA A 395 -23.01 0.90 8.10
N PRO A 396 -23.97 0.09 8.59
CA PRO A 396 -24.43 -1.12 7.89
C PRO A 396 -25.08 -0.81 6.54
N ASP A 397 -25.80 0.30 6.43
CA ASP A 397 -26.57 0.64 5.22
C ASP A 397 -25.72 1.33 4.13
N THR A 398 -24.79 2.19 4.54
CA THR A 398 -24.05 3.07 3.61
C THR A 398 -22.60 2.66 3.42
N GLY A 399 -22.02 1.90 4.35
CA GLY A 399 -20.57 1.76 4.48
C GLY A 399 -19.89 3.08 4.83
N VAL A 400 -18.56 3.12 4.67
CA VAL A 400 -17.70 4.27 4.91
C VAL A 400 -16.78 4.45 3.72
N HIS A 401 -16.75 5.66 3.17
CA HIS A 401 -15.68 6.11 2.29
C HIS A 401 -14.48 6.48 3.15
N ILE A 402 -13.32 5.91 2.86
CA ILE A 402 -12.09 6.11 3.64
C ILE A 402 -10.89 6.36 2.72
N ALA A 403 -10.04 7.31 3.09
CA ALA A 403 -8.77 7.57 2.42
C ALA A 403 -7.63 7.39 3.42
N LEU A 404 -6.67 6.51 3.11
CA LEU A 404 -5.53 6.19 3.97
C LEU A 404 -4.27 6.85 3.41
N LYS A 405 -3.85 7.95 4.02
CA LYS A 405 -2.72 8.76 3.57
C LYS A 405 -1.46 8.42 4.36
N SER A 406 -0.44 7.88 3.69
CA SER A 406 0.90 7.78 4.28
C SER A 406 1.44 9.17 4.63
N GLY A 407 2.28 9.26 5.67
CA GLY A 407 2.74 10.54 6.21
C GLY A 407 3.32 11.49 5.16
N ASN A 408 4.11 10.99 4.20
CA ASN A 408 4.81 11.83 3.22
C ASN A 408 4.01 12.14 1.94
N PHE A 409 2.77 11.66 1.83
CA PHE A 409 1.99 11.73 0.59
C PHE A 409 1.03 12.92 0.58
N GLY A 410 0.63 13.34 -0.62
CA GLY A 410 -0.36 14.38 -0.88
C GLY A 410 0.20 15.81 -0.87
N GLY A 411 -0.48 16.70 -1.59
CA GLY A 411 -0.20 18.15 -1.58
C GLY A 411 -0.56 18.81 -0.25
N ASP A 412 -0.17 20.07 -0.08
CA ASP A 412 -0.48 20.83 1.15
C ASP A 412 -2.00 21.00 1.34
N ASP A 413 -2.78 21.04 0.25
CA ASP A 413 -4.24 21.17 0.26
C ASP A 413 -5.03 19.86 0.47
N PHE A 414 -4.33 18.74 0.72
CA PHE A 414 -4.89 17.39 0.67
C PHE A 414 -6.16 17.21 1.52
N PHE A 415 -6.18 17.71 2.77
CA PHE A 415 -7.33 17.56 3.68
C PHE A 415 -8.58 18.34 3.26
N THR A 416 -8.43 19.32 2.38
CA THR A 416 -9.57 20.05 1.80
C THR A 416 -9.96 19.42 0.47
N LYS A 417 -8.98 19.18 -0.40
CA LYS A 417 -9.17 18.63 -1.76
C LYS A 417 -9.81 17.24 -1.75
N ALA A 418 -9.47 16.39 -0.78
CA ALA A 418 -9.99 15.02 -0.69
C ALA A 418 -11.52 14.96 -0.80
N PHE A 419 -12.24 15.84 -0.10
CA PHE A 419 -13.70 15.82 -0.08
C PHE A 419 -14.35 16.37 -1.36
N ALA A 420 -13.61 17.07 -2.22
CA ALA A 420 -14.10 17.52 -3.52
C ALA A 420 -14.08 16.41 -4.58
N VAL A 421 -13.32 15.32 -4.37
CA VAL A 421 -13.17 14.22 -5.34
C VAL A 421 -14.39 13.30 -5.38
N LEU A 422 -15.10 13.16 -4.25
CA LEU A 422 -16.32 12.34 -4.16
C LEU A 422 -17.62 13.13 -4.40
N GLY A 423 -17.50 14.45 -4.59
CA GLY A 423 -18.61 15.42 -4.67
C GLY A 423 -19.37 15.42 -5.99
#